data_AF-Q2R6F7-F1
#
_entry.id   AF-Q2R6F7-F1
#
_cell.length_a   1.000
_cell.length_b   1.000
_cell.length_c   1.000
_cell.angle_alpha   90.00
_cell.angle_beta   90.00
_cell.angle_gamma   90.00
#
_symmetry.space_group_name_H-M   'P 1'
#
loop_
_entity.id
_entity.type
_entity.pdbx_description
1 polymer ?
#
loop_
_entity_poly.entity_id
_entity_poly.type
_entity_poly.pdbx_seq_one_letter_code
_entity_poly.pdbx_strand_id
1 'polypeptide(L)'
;MEANDWLHAIEKKLNLLQCSDKEKVAFATHQLQGPASAWWDNHMATRPPGTEVTWAEFCRSFRKAQVLDEDVAQKKRVFRALHQGNRTVTEYLHEFNRLARYAPEDVRTDAEK
;
A
#
# COMPACT_ATOMS: atom_id res chain seq x y z
N MET A 1 -5.60 9.59 3.89
CA MET A 1 -4.36 9.08 3.26
C MET A 1 -4.54 7.56 3.13
N GLU A 2 -4.49 7.00 1.92
CA GLU A 2 -4.63 5.55 1.72
C GLU A 2 -3.41 4.81 2.30
N ALA A 3 -3.58 3.59 2.82
CA ALA A 3 -2.51 2.82 3.47
C ALA A 3 -1.26 2.65 2.57
N ASN A 4 -1.46 2.54 1.26
CA ASN A 4 -0.38 2.46 0.27
C ASN A 4 0.37 3.79 0.09
N ASP A 5 -0.33 4.93 0.14
CA ASP A 5 0.31 6.26 0.04
C ASP A 5 1.17 6.53 1.28
N TRP A 6 0.66 6.14 2.45
CA TRP A 6 1.41 6.24 3.71
C TRP A 6 2.67 5.37 3.68
N LEU A 7 2.56 4.10 3.27
CA LEU A 7 3.70 3.20 3.13
C LEU A 7 4.75 3.76 2.17
N HIS A 8 4.33 4.25 1.00
CA HIS A 8 5.25 4.80 0.01
C HIS A 8 5.97 6.06 0.51
N ALA A 9 5.26 6.95 1.20
CA ALA A 9 5.84 8.16 1.79
C ALA A 9 6.87 7.84 2.87
N ILE A 10 6.60 6.85 3.72
CA ILE A 10 7.53 6.40 4.77
C ILE A 10 8.73 5.69 4.15
N GLU A 11 8.51 4.78 3.21
CA GLU A 11 9.57 4.05 2.52
C GLU A 11 10.55 5.00 1.84
N LYS A 12 10.04 6.04 1.16
CA LYS A 12 10.88 7.07 0.53
C LYS A 12 11.76 7.82 1.55
N LYS A 13 11.21 8.17 2.71
CA LYS A 13 11.96 8.85 3.79
C LYS A 13 13.02 7.94 4.41
N LEU A 14 12.67 6.68 4.69
CA LEU A 14 13.57 5.73 5.33
C LEU A 14 14.68 5.26 4.39
N ASN A 15 14.40 5.14 3.09
CA ASN A 15 15.42 4.85 2.08
C ASN A 15 16.44 5.99 1.95
N LEU A 16 15.99 7.25 2.05
CA LEU A 16 16.88 8.41 2.08
C LEU A 16 17.86 8.37 3.27
N LEU A 17 17.39 7.88 4.42
CA LEU A 17 18.19 7.75 5.64
C LEU A 17 19.05 6.47 5.68
N GLN A 18 18.99 5.63 4.64
CA GLN A 18 19.68 4.34 4.57
C GLN A 18 19.44 3.43 5.78
N CYS A 19 18.24 3.49 6.37
CA CYS A 19 17.88 2.66 7.52
C CYS A 19 17.95 1.17 7.16
N SER A 20 18.39 0.35 8.10
CA SER A 20 18.26 -1.11 8.05
C SER A 20 16.80 -1.53 8.16
N ASP A 21 16.47 -2.74 7.69
CA ASP A 21 15.10 -3.27 7.75
C ASP A 21 14.49 -3.21 9.16
N LYS A 22 15.29 -3.48 10.20
CA LYS A 22 14.86 -3.40 11.60
C LYS A 22 14.47 -1.98 12.00
N GLU A 23 15.29 -0.99 11.65
CA GLU A 23 15.01 0.41 11.93
C GLU A 23 13.78 0.89 11.18
N LYS A 24 13.60 0.43 9.93
CA LYS A 24 12.41 0.76 9.14
C LYS A 24 11.13 0.26 9.80
N VAL A 25 11.12 -1.02 10.20
CA VAL A 25 9.96 -1.62 10.88
C VAL A 25 9.69 -0.90 12.19
N ALA A 26 10.70 -0.71 13.04
CA ALA A 26 10.55 -0.03 14.33
C ALA A 26 9.98 1.39 14.16
N PHE A 27 10.48 2.14 13.18
CA PHE A 27 9.97 3.48 12.90
C PHE A 27 8.52 3.44 12.41
N ALA A 28 8.19 2.57 11.46
CA ALA A 28 6.84 2.50 10.92
C ALA A 28 5.81 2.05 11.96
N THR A 29 6.16 1.09 12.82
CA THR A 29 5.27 0.60 13.88
C THR A 29 5.04 1.67 14.95
N HIS A 30 6.05 2.48 15.26
CA HIS A 30 5.90 3.62 16.17
C HIS A 30 5.02 4.74 15.58
N GLN A 31 4.93 4.85 14.25
CA GLN A 31 4.03 5.80 13.58
C GLN A 31 2.59 5.31 13.49
N LEU A 32 2.31 4.03 13.78
CA LEU A 32 0.94 3.51 13.80
C LEU A 32 0.17 4.05 15.00
N GLN A 33 -1.09 4.38 14.78
CA GLN A 33 -1.98 4.90 15.82
C GLN A 33 -3.33 4.20 15.77
N GLY A 34 -4.00 4.12 16.92
CA GLY A 34 -5.34 3.57 17.03
C GLY A 34 -5.43 2.11 16.54
N PRO A 35 -6.40 1.75 15.69
CA PRO A 35 -6.62 0.38 15.23
C PRO A 35 -5.40 -0.27 14.55
N ALA A 36 -4.58 0.52 13.85
CA ALA A 36 -3.40 0.00 13.17
C ALA A 36 -2.30 -0.43 14.15
N SER A 37 -2.13 0.29 15.27
CA SER A 37 -1.19 -0.09 16.33
C SER A 37 -1.65 -1.39 17.00
N ALA A 38 -2.92 -1.47 17.37
CA ALA A 38 -3.49 -2.67 18.00
C ALA A 38 -3.39 -3.91 17.09
N TRP A 39 -3.56 -3.73 15.77
CA TRP A 39 -3.33 -4.79 14.80
C TRP A 39 -1.87 -5.28 14.82
N TRP A 40 -0.89 -4.37 14.86
CA TRP A 40 0.51 -4.74 14.87
C TRP A 40 0.91 -5.50 16.13
N ASP A 41 0.41 -5.06 17.29
CA ASP A 41 0.64 -5.74 18.58
C ASP A 41 0.08 -7.17 18.54
N ASN A 42 -1.14 -7.34 18.02
CA ASN A 42 -1.74 -8.66 17.84
C ASN A 42 -0.94 -9.52 16.83
N HIS A 43 -0.49 -8.94 15.72
CA HIS A 43 0.31 -9.64 14.72
C HIS A 43 1.64 -10.14 15.33
N MET A 44 2.30 -9.33 16.16
CA MET A 44 3.50 -9.73 16.88
C MET A 44 3.23 -10.77 17.97
N ALA A 45 2.10 -10.69 18.68
CA ALA A 45 1.72 -11.66 19.70
C ALA A 45 1.47 -13.07 19.14
N THR A 46 1.07 -13.19 17.87
CA THR A 46 0.92 -14.49 17.19
C THR A 46 2.24 -15.11 16.74
N ARG A 47 3.35 -14.37 16.81
CA ARG A 47 4.67 -14.83 16.37
C ARG A 47 5.51 -15.34 17.55
N PRO A 48 6.44 -16.28 17.31
CA PRO A 48 7.40 -16.70 18.32
C PRO A 48 8.24 -15.53 18.84
N PRO A 49 8.58 -15.51 20.15
CA PRO A 49 9.46 -14.49 20.72
C PRO A 49 10.80 -14.44 19.97
N GLY A 50 11.27 -13.25 19.63
CA GLY A 50 12.53 -13.05 18.89
C GLY A 50 12.42 -13.20 17.38
N THR A 51 11.22 -13.37 16.82
CA THR A 51 11.04 -13.34 15.36
C THR A 51 11.32 -11.95 14.82
N GLU A 52 12.35 -11.81 14.01
CA GLU A 52 12.66 -10.57 13.30
C GLU A 52 11.73 -10.43 12.09
N VAL A 53 11.05 -9.30 11.99
CA VAL A 53 10.22 -8.97 10.83
C VAL A 53 11.03 -8.10 9.89
N THR A 54 11.20 -8.54 8.65
CA THR A 54 11.83 -7.73 7.60
C THR A 54 10.91 -6.61 7.16
N TRP A 55 11.46 -5.54 6.56
CA TRP A 55 10.64 -4.43 6.05
C TRP A 55 9.62 -4.93 5.02
N ALA A 56 10.05 -5.84 4.14
CA ALA A 56 9.20 -6.44 3.12
C ALA A 56 8.02 -7.23 3.71
N GLU A 57 8.23 -7.98 4.79
CA GLU A 57 7.14 -8.68 5.49
C GLU A 57 6.17 -7.71 6.15
N PHE A 58 6.68 -6.69 6.84
CA PHE A 58 5.85 -5.65 7.44
C PHE A 58 4.94 -5.02 6.38
N CYS A 59 5.49 -4.58 5.24
CA CYS A 59 4.70 -3.99 4.16
C CYS A 59 3.62 -4.94 3.62
N ARG A 60 3.93 -6.24 3.47
CA ARG A 60 2.94 -7.23 3.01
C ARG A 60 1.81 -7.41 4.03
N SER A 61 2.14 -7.63 5.30
CA SER A 61 1.15 -7.81 6.36
C SER A 61 0.32 -6.55 6.58
N PHE A 62 0.94 -5.38 6.57
CA PHE A 62 0.26 -4.09 6.75
C PHE A 62 -0.72 -3.82 5.60
N ARG A 63 -0.30 -4.05 4.34
CA ARG A 63 -1.21 -3.93 3.19
C ARG A 63 -2.40 -4.88 3.33
N LYS A 64 -2.18 -6.14 3.69
CA LYS A 64 -3.27 -7.11 3.87
C LYS A 64 -4.24 -6.73 4.99
N ALA A 65 -3.74 -6.09 6.05
CA ALA A 65 -4.55 -5.75 7.21
C ALA A 65 -5.29 -4.42 7.07
N GLN A 66 -4.68 -3.44 6.40
CA GLN A 66 -5.23 -2.09 6.24
C GLN A 66 -5.94 -1.88 4.91
N VAL A 67 -5.68 -2.74 3.93
CA VAL A 67 -6.41 -2.76 2.66
C VAL A 67 -7.31 -3.98 2.69
N LEU A 68 -8.60 -3.77 2.94
CA LEU A 68 -9.59 -4.83 2.91
C LEU A 68 -9.72 -5.33 1.46
N ASP A 69 -9.84 -6.65 1.27
CA ASP A 69 -10.03 -7.24 -0.06
C ASP A 69 -11.26 -6.66 -0.78
N GLU A 70 -12.28 -6.25 -0.02
CA GLU A 70 -13.46 -5.56 -0.52
C GLU A 70 -13.13 -4.18 -1.11
N ASP A 71 -12.25 -3.41 -0.45
CA ASP A 71 -11.77 -2.13 -0.97
C ASP A 71 -10.94 -2.31 -2.24
N VAL A 72 -10.09 -3.33 -2.30
CA VAL A 72 -9.34 -3.67 -3.53
C VAL A 72 -10.30 -4.03 -4.65
N ALA A 73 -11.26 -4.91 -4.40
CA ALA A 73 -12.25 -5.34 -5.39
C ALA A 73 -13.10 -4.16 -5.89
N GLN A 74 -13.47 -3.24 -5.01
CA GLN A 74 -14.18 -2.03 -5.37
C GLN A 74 -13.31 -1.09 -6.21
N LYS A 75 -12.05 -0.86 -5.83
CA LYS A 75 -11.10 -0.04 -6.61
C LYS A 75 -10.83 -0.64 -7.99
N LYS A 76 -10.72 -1.97 -8.11
CA LYS A 76 -10.63 -2.68 -9.40
C LYS A 76 -11.88 -2.45 -10.26
N ARG A 77 -13.08 -2.54 -9.67
CA ARG A 77 -14.33 -2.24 -10.39
C ARG A 77 -14.38 -0.79 -10.88
N VAL A 78 -13.98 0.16 -10.04
CA VAL A 78 -13.91 1.58 -10.41
C VAL A 78 -12.88 1.81 -11.52
N PHE A 79 -11.72 1.14 -11.46
CA PHE A 79 -10.70 1.21 -12.51
C PHE A 79 -11.23 0.66 -13.85
N ARG A 80 -11.88 -0.50 -13.85
CA ARG A 80 -12.45 -1.10 -15.07
C ARG A 80 -13.58 -0.28 -15.68
N ALA A 81 -14.30 0.47 -14.85
CA ALA A 81 -15.34 1.40 -15.28
C ALA A 81 -14.78 2.81 -15.58
N LEU A 82 -13.47 3.06 -15.39
CA LEU A 82 -12.88 4.36 -15.61
C LEU A 82 -12.84 4.66 -17.11
N HIS A 83 -13.59 5.68 -17.51
CA HIS A 83 -13.53 6.25 -18.85
C HIS A 83 -13.28 7.76 -18.74
N GLN A 84 -12.65 8.35 -19.75
CA GLN A 84 -12.35 9.78 -19.75
C GLN A 84 -13.62 10.62 -19.65
N GLY A 85 -14.66 10.29 -20.43
CA GLY A 85 -15.92 11.05 -20.44
C GLY A 85 -15.68 12.54 -20.75
N ASN A 86 -16.26 13.42 -19.94
CA ASN A 86 -16.07 14.88 -20.02
C ASN A 86 -14.83 15.40 -19.26
N ARG A 87 -14.01 14.52 -18.66
CA ARG A 87 -12.82 14.94 -17.92
C ARG A 87 -11.72 15.38 -18.86
N THR A 88 -10.89 16.30 -18.41
CA THR A 88 -9.65 16.62 -19.12
C THR A 88 -8.72 15.41 -19.13
N VAL A 89 -7.84 15.34 -20.13
CA VAL A 89 -6.85 14.26 -20.25
C VAL A 89 -6.00 14.17 -18.97
N THR A 90 -5.62 15.31 -18.39
CA THR A 90 -4.81 15.36 -17.17
C THR A 90 -5.53 14.79 -15.95
N GLU A 91 -6.80 15.14 -15.74
CA GLU A 91 -7.61 14.61 -14.63
C GLU A 91 -7.84 13.11 -14.78
N TYR A 92 -8.11 12.66 -16.01
CA TYR A 92 -8.21 11.24 -16.31
C TYR A 92 -6.90 10.51 -16.02
N LEU A 93 -5.76 11.05 -16.46
CA LEU A 93 -4.45 10.43 -16.26
C LEU A 93 -4.08 10.34 -14.76
N HIS A 94 -4.47 11.36 -13.97
CA HIS A 94 -4.28 11.33 -12.52
C HIS A 94 -5.11 10.24 -11.84
N GLU A 95 -6.39 10.12 -12.16
CA GLU A 95 -7.25 9.04 -11.65
C GLU A 95 -6.77 7.67 -12.13
N PHE A 96 -6.38 7.55 -13.40
CA PHE A 96 -5.84 6.32 -13.98
C PHE A 96 -4.60 5.85 -13.21
N ASN A 97 -3.60 6.71 -13.03
CA ASN A 97 -2.39 6.36 -12.28
C ASN A 97 -2.69 6.02 -10.80
N ARG A 98 -3.68 6.68 -10.18
CA ARG A 98 -4.10 6.40 -8.81
C ARG A 98 -4.80 5.06 -8.67
N LEU A 99 -5.53 4.61 -9.69
CA LEU A 99 -6.31 3.38 -9.66
C LEU A 99 -5.56 2.17 -10.26
N ALA A 100 -4.65 2.39 -11.21
CA ALA A 100 -3.83 1.38 -11.88
C ALA A 100 -3.04 0.50 -10.89
N ARG A 101 -2.58 1.07 -9.77
CA ARG A 101 -1.89 0.34 -8.69
C ARG A 101 -2.73 -0.77 -8.03
N TYR A 102 -4.05 -0.73 -8.17
CA TYR A 102 -4.96 -1.74 -7.61
C TYR A 102 -5.28 -2.87 -8.60
N ALA A 103 -5.00 -2.68 -9.89
CA ALA A 103 -5.31 -3.61 -10.96
C ALA A 103 -4.15 -3.69 -11.97
N PRO A 104 -2.92 -4.02 -11.54
CA PRO A 104 -1.76 -4.07 -12.45
C PRO A 104 -1.97 -5.03 -13.63
N GLU A 105 -2.80 -6.06 -13.48
CA GLU A 105 -3.19 -6.98 -14.54
C GLU A 105 -4.12 -6.38 -15.60
N ASP A 106 -4.88 -5.33 -15.26
CA ASP A 106 -5.82 -4.68 -16.17
C ASP A 106 -5.19 -3.47 -16.88
N VAL A 107 -3.96 -3.07 -16.48
CA VAL A 107 -3.18 -2.03 -17.16
C VAL A 107 -2.58 -2.63 -18.43
N ARG A 108 -3.37 -2.65 -19.51
CA ARG A 108 -2.85 -2.94 -20.85
C ARG A 108 -1.82 -1.89 -21.20
N THR A 109 -0.56 -2.28 -21.29
CA THR A 109 0.45 -1.50 -21.99
C THR A 109 0.19 -1.68 -23.49
N ASP A 110 0.42 -0.63 -24.29
CA ASP A 110 0.31 -0.64 -25.76
C ASP A 110 1.12 -1.76 -26.47
N ALA A 111 1.85 -2.59 -25.72
CA ALA A 111 2.55 -3.78 -26.20
C ALA A 111 1.61 -4.95 -26.58
N GLU A 112 0.34 -4.93 -26.16
CA GLU A 112 -0.65 -5.96 -26.52
C GLU A 112 -1.76 -5.35 -27.38
N LYS A 113 -1.39 -4.95 -28.60
CA LYS A 113 -2.33 -4.63 -29.68
C LYS A 113 -3.05 -5.86 -30.20
#